data_AF-A0ABD3F4L9-F1
#
_entry.id   AF-A0ABD3F4L9-F1
#
_cell.length_a   1.000
_cell.length_b   1.000
_cell.length_c   1.000
_cell.angle_alpha   90.00
_cell.angle_beta   90.00
_cell.angle_gamma   90.00
#
_symmetry.space_group_name_H-M   'P 1'
#
loop_
_entity.id
_entity.type
_entity.pdbx_description
1 polymer ?
#
loop_
_entity_poly.entity_id
_entity_poly.type
_entity_poly.pdbx_seq_one_letter_code
_entity_poly.pdbx_strand_id
1 'polypeptide(L)'
;MEKEGFYCGQVYDVVPFEGISSVKLVFDALHHYFSHMEIRVTENLGDITIREDDGRSEPGISQCRFVSNLTSGLLLEMNSVISSEYREVDDEYGDGGAVGVFTEDFVDQDDLYPYVPEKRIRQDATVVTQVRSHIKKVKHDGVEEERSIVVMTRSAHCKIHNPTWPVSPGILHEIREKSSHWGDVKLDAVREMVYSSAR
;
A
#
# COMPACT_ATOMS: atom_id res chain seq x y z
N MET A 1 7.52 34.38 5.06
CA MET A 1 8.41 33.59 4.19
C MET A 1 7.79 32.22 4.11
N GLU A 2 6.87 32.06 3.16
CA GLU A 2 6.08 30.83 2.98
C GLU A 2 7.03 29.73 2.52
N LYS A 3 7.02 28.59 3.21
CA LYS A 3 7.86 27.45 2.83
C LYS A 3 7.23 26.82 1.58
N GLU A 4 7.76 27.13 0.41
CA GLU A 4 7.49 26.48 -0.88
C GLU A 4 8.02 25.03 -0.88
N GLY A 5 7.45 24.17 -0.04
CA GLY A 5 7.82 22.76 0.06
C GLY A 5 6.60 21.87 -0.02
N PHE A 6 6.72 20.75 -0.71
CA PHE A 6 5.74 19.67 -0.66
C PHE A 6 5.84 18.95 0.69
N TYR A 7 4.75 18.36 1.15
CA TYR A 7 4.85 17.41 2.25
C TYR A 7 5.32 16.07 1.68
N CYS A 8 6.39 15.52 2.27
CA CYS A 8 6.88 14.19 1.95
C CYS A 8 6.90 13.33 3.21
N GLY A 9 6.50 12.07 3.07
CA GLY A 9 6.57 11.04 4.10
C GLY A 9 7.40 9.86 3.60
N GLN A 10 8.19 9.27 4.50
CA GLN A 10 8.91 8.02 4.24
C GLN A 10 8.55 7.01 5.32
N VAL A 11 8.28 5.78 4.92
CA VAL A 11 7.91 4.70 5.83
C VAL A 11 8.71 3.45 5.47
N TYR A 12 9.31 2.83 6.48
CA TYR A 12 10.04 1.57 6.37
C TYR A 12 9.58 0.65 7.49
N ASP A 13 8.87 -0.42 7.12
CA ASP A 13 8.30 -1.34 8.10
C ASP A 13 8.66 -2.79 7.80
N VAL A 14 8.83 -3.56 8.87
CA VAL A 14 9.04 -5.01 8.84
C VAL A 14 7.96 -5.64 9.70
N VAL A 15 7.08 -6.43 9.09
CA VAL A 15 5.89 -6.98 9.73
C VAL A 15 5.93 -8.52 9.67
N PRO A 16 6.16 -9.19 10.82
CA PRO A 16 6.06 -10.64 10.89
C PRO A 16 4.59 -11.10 10.95
N PHE A 17 4.29 -12.18 10.23
CA PHE A 17 3.04 -12.93 10.29
C PHE A 17 3.30 -14.23 11.07
N GLU A 18 3.21 -14.14 12.39
CA GLU A 18 3.47 -15.26 13.30
C GLU A 18 2.51 -16.41 13.07
N GLY A 19 3.02 -17.64 13.01
CA GLY A 19 2.22 -18.84 12.77
C GLY A 19 1.79 -19.06 11.32
N ILE A 20 2.17 -18.16 10.40
CA ILE A 20 1.89 -18.27 8.97
C ILE A 20 3.17 -18.68 8.25
N SER A 21 3.14 -19.79 7.52
CA SER A 21 4.31 -20.32 6.78
C SER A 21 4.20 -20.17 5.26
N SER A 22 3.01 -19.89 4.73
CA SER A 22 2.79 -19.76 3.27
C SER A 22 2.95 -18.31 2.81
N VAL A 23 4.03 -18.04 2.06
CA VAL A 23 4.25 -16.73 1.41
C VAL A 23 3.11 -16.43 0.42
N LYS A 24 2.63 -17.46 -0.30
CA LYS A 24 1.53 -17.32 -1.26
C LYS A 24 0.25 -16.82 -0.62
N LEU A 25 -0.08 -17.30 0.59
CA LEU A 25 -1.26 -16.85 1.32
C LEU A 25 -1.23 -15.34 1.60
N VAL A 26 -0.09 -14.82 2.05
CA VAL A 26 0.07 -13.37 2.31
C VAL A 26 0.11 -12.58 1.01
N PHE A 27 0.74 -13.11 -0.03
CA PHE A 27 0.74 -12.51 -1.37
C PHE A 27 -0.68 -12.38 -1.94
N ASP A 28 -1.50 -13.42 -1.84
CA ASP A 28 -2.88 -13.41 -2.33
C ASP A 28 -3.77 -12.45 -1.55
N ALA A 29 -3.55 -12.34 -0.24
CA ALA A 29 -4.23 -11.34 0.59
C ALA A 29 -3.83 -9.89 0.19
N LEU A 30 -2.55 -9.65 -0.11
CA LEU A 30 -2.10 -8.37 -0.65
C LEU A 30 -2.74 -8.07 -2.02
N HIS A 31 -2.73 -9.05 -2.93
CA HIS A 31 -3.35 -8.90 -4.25
C HIS A 31 -4.84 -8.56 -4.13
N HIS A 32 -5.56 -9.25 -3.23
CA HIS A 32 -6.95 -8.97 -2.95
C HIS A 32 -7.16 -7.56 -2.39
N TYR A 33 -6.32 -7.11 -1.45
CA TYR A 33 -6.36 -5.74 -0.94
C TYR A 33 -6.19 -4.71 -2.05
N PHE A 34 -5.16 -4.85 -2.90
CA PHE A 34 -4.90 -3.90 -3.99
C PHE A 34 -6.04 -3.86 -5.02
N SER A 35 -6.75 -4.96 -5.20
CA SER A 35 -7.92 -5.04 -6.08
C SER A 35 -9.16 -4.34 -5.52
N HIS A 36 -9.24 -4.13 -4.20
CA HIS A 36 -10.39 -3.53 -3.49
C HIS A 36 -9.97 -2.35 -2.60
N MET A 37 -8.89 -1.67 -2.98
CA MET A 37 -8.27 -0.66 -2.13
C MET A 37 -9.25 0.48 -1.81
N GLU A 38 -10.05 0.92 -2.78
CA GLU A 38 -11.04 1.99 -2.61
C GLU A 38 -12.07 1.68 -1.53
N ILE A 39 -12.55 0.43 -1.49
CA ILE A 39 -13.51 -0.05 -0.49
C ILE A 39 -12.83 -0.05 0.89
N ARG A 40 -11.66 -0.68 0.99
CA ARG A 40 -10.95 -0.80 2.28
C ARG A 40 -10.57 0.56 2.85
N VAL A 41 -10.10 1.49 2.01
CA VAL A 41 -9.77 2.86 2.43
C VAL A 41 -11.03 3.59 2.89
N THR A 42 -12.14 3.45 2.16
CA THR A 42 -13.42 4.09 2.52
C THR A 42 -13.94 3.62 3.87
N GLU A 43 -13.93 2.31 4.10
CA GLU A 43 -14.44 1.71 5.33
C GLU A 43 -13.62 2.09 6.57
N ASN A 44 -12.31 2.34 6.42
CA ASN A 44 -11.41 2.55 7.56
C ASN A 44 -11.10 4.01 7.85
N LEU A 45 -11.05 4.89 6.84
CA LEU A 45 -10.67 6.30 7.03
C LEU A 45 -11.86 7.25 7.15
N GLY A 46 -13.08 6.76 6.88
CA GLY A 46 -14.32 7.55 6.97
C GLY A 46 -14.55 8.53 5.81
N ASP A 47 -13.59 8.64 4.89
CA ASP A 47 -13.73 9.38 3.64
C ASP A 47 -14.30 8.46 2.55
N ILE A 48 -15.03 9.02 1.59
CA ILE A 48 -15.54 8.23 0.47
C ILE A 48 -14.51 8.22 -0.64
N THR A 49 -13.92 7.07 -0.91
CA THR A 49 -12.96 6.86 -1.99
C THR A 49 -13.62 6.11 -3.14
N ILE A 50 -13.54 6.68 -4.34
CA ILE A 50 -14.02 6.05 -5.57
C ILE A 50 -12.86 5.71 -6.48
N ARG A 51 -13.04 4.67 -7.30
CA ARG A 51 -12.11 4.26 -8.35
C ARG A 51 -12.60 4.76 -9.70
N GLU A 52 -11.77 5.54 -10.40
CA GLU A 52 -12.06 6.20 -11.69
C GLU A 52 -11.27 5.59 -12.88
N ASP A 53 -10.57 4.46 -12.69
CA ASP A 53 -9.92 3.74 -13.79
C ASP A 53 -10.93 2.90 -14.61
N ASP A 54 -10.50 2.46 -15.80
CA ASP A 54 -11.35 1.72 -16.74
C ASP A 54 -11.33 0.19 -16.52
N GLY A 55 -10.71 -0.26 -15.43
CA GLY A 55 -10.58 -1.66 -15.06
C GLY A 55 -9.68 -2.49 -15.98
N ARG A 56 -8.96 -1.88 -16.92
CA ARG A 56 -8.01 -2.61 -17.76
C ARG A 56 -6.76 -2.94 -16.96
N SER A 57 -6.51 -4.23 -16.80
CA SER A 57 -5.29 -4.75 -16.17
C SER A 57 -4.74 -5.89 -17.01
N GLU A 58 -3.42 -5.93 -17.09
CA GLU A 58 -2.69 -7.13 -17.55
C GLU A 58 -2.42 -8.00 -16.31
N PRO A 59 -2.15 -9.31 -16.48
CA PRO A 59 -1.76 -10.16 -15.36
C PRO A 59 -0.57 -9.56 -14.60
N GLY A 60 -0.80 -9.25 -13.32
CA GLY A 60 0.21 -8.65 -12.46
C GLY A 60 0.45 -7.16 -12.67
N ILE A 61 -0.32 -6.44 -13.51
CA ILE A 61 -0.23 -4.97 -13.64
C ILE A 61 -1.62 -4.36 -13.63
N SER A 62 -1.88 -3.43 -12.72
CA SER A 62 -3.13 -2.68 -12.62
C SER A 62 -2.88 -1.19 -12.43
N GLN A 63 -3.61 -0.35 -13.16
CA GLN A 63 -3.71 1.07 -12.81
C GLN A 63 -4.76 1.25 -11.70
N CYS A 64 -4.50 2.20 -10.82
CA CYS A 64 -5.33 2.56 -9.67
C CYS A 64 -5.53 4.07 -9.69
N ARG A 65 -6.70 4.52 -10.15
CA ARG A 65 -7.08 5.95 -10.12
C ARG A 65 -8.13 6.17 -9.07
N PHE A 66 -7.76 6.84 -7.97
CA PHE A 66 -8.65 7.05 -6.85
C PHE A 66 -8.92 8.53 -6.61
N VAL A 67 -10.15 8.81 -6.19
CA VAL A 67 -10.57 10.12 -5.69
C VAL A 67 -11.24 9.93 -4.35
N SER A 68 -10.63 10.47 -3.31
CA SER A 68 -11.18 10.50 -1.95
C SER A 68 -11.86 11.85 -1.71
N ASN A 69 -13.13 11.80 -1.36
CA ASN A 69 -13.89 12.95 -0.87
C ASN A 69 -13.70 13.03 0.65
N LEU A 70 -12.91 14.01 1.06
CA LEU A 70 -12.57 14.22 2.46
C LEU A 70 -13.75 14.82 3.22
N THR A 71 -13.83 14.60 4.52
CA THR A 71 -14.82 15.26 5.39
C THR A 71 -14.83 16.80 5.27
N SER A 72 -13.69 17.40 4.91
CA SER A 72 -13.56 18.84 4.62
C SER A 72 -14.24 19.30 3.31
N GLY A 73 -14.72 18.37 2.49
CA GLY A 73 -15.28 18.60 1.15
C GLY A 73 -14.25 18.76 0.04
N LEU A 74 -12.96 18.65 0.36
CA LEU A 74 -11.89 18.65 -0.63
C LEU A 74 -11.72 17.27 -1.25
N LEU A 75 -11.24 17.26 -2.49
CA LEU A 75 -10.94 16.04 -3.22
C LEU A 75 -9.44 15.78 -3.20
N LEU A 76 -9.06 14.57 -2.79
CA LEU A 76 -7.70 14.05 -2.86
C LEU A 76 -7.63 13.00 -3.98
N GLU A 77 -6.72 13.18 -4.93
CA GLU A 77 -6.53 12.27 -6.06
C GLU A 77 -5.21 11.51 -5.92
N MET A 78 -5.25 10.22 -6.24
CA MET A 78 -4.08 9.37 -6.44
C MET A 78 -4.21 8.66 -7.80
N ASN A 79 -3.13 8.62 -8.56
CA ASN A 79 -3.04 7.86 -9.81
C ASN A 79 -1.75 7.06 -9.77
N SER A 80 -1.87 5.74 -9.60
CA SER A 80 -0.71 4.85 -9.47
C SER A 80 -0.82 3.66 -10.40
N VAL A 81 0.31 3.12 -10.81
CA VAL A 81 0.42 1.79 -11.42
C VAL A 81 0.98 0.84 -10.38
N ILE A 82 0.31 -0.28 -10.20
CA ILE A 82 0.72 -1.35 -9.31
C ILE A 82 1.11 -2.54 -10.17
N SER A 83 2.35 -2.99 -10.05
CA SER A 83 2.80 -4.27 -10.58
C SER A 83 3.09 -5.26 -9.47
N SER A 84 2.84 -6.54 -9.74
CA SER A 84 3.01 -7.62 -8.79
C SER A 84 3.59 -8.85 -9.47
N GLU A 85 4.47 -9.53 -8.75
CA GLU A 85 5.09 -10.76 -9.19
C GLU A 85 5.19 -11.71 -8.00
N TYR A 86 4.78 -12.96 -8.20
CA TYR A 86 5.01 -14.04 -7.27
C TYR A 86 5.94 -15.05 -7.90
N ARG A 87 7.00 -15.41 -7.18
CA ARG A 87 7.96 -16.44 -7.57
C ARG A 87 7.95 -17.54 -6.52
N GLU A 88 7.76 -18.76 -7.00
CA GLU A 88 7.92 -19.97 -6.20
C GLU A 88 9.39 -20.18 -5.80
N VAL A 89 9.65 -21.23 -5.01
CA VAL A 89 11.02 -21.63 -4.68
C VAL A 89 11.80 -21.92 -5.96
N ASP A 90 12.94 -21.26 -6.10
CA ASP A 90 13.89 -21.43 -7.18
C ASP A 90 15.29 -21.60 -6.57
N ASP A 91 15.86 -22.80 -6.75
CA ASP A 91 17.17 -23.18 -6.23
C ASP A 91 18.32 -22.83 -7.20
N GLU A 92 18.01 -22.49 -8.46
CA GLU A 92 19.00 -22.19 -9.50
C GLU A 92 19.32 -20.69 -9.55
N TYR A 93 18.29 -19.84 -9.52
CA TYR A 93 18.44 -18.38 -9.61
C TYR A 93 17.77 -17.61 -8.47
N GLY A 94 17.06 -18.30 -7.56
CA GLY A 94 16.37 -17.68 -6.43
C GLY A 94 17.16 -17.68 -5.13
N ASP A 95 16.62 -17.00 -4.12
CA ASP A 95 17.20 -16.96 -2.76
C ASP A 95 16.82 -18.21 -1.93
N GLY A 96 16.47 -19.33 -2.57
CA GLY A 96 16.07 -20.59 -1.93
C GLY A 96 14.69 -20.58 -1.24
N GLY A 97 13.85 -19.57 -1.48
CA GLY A 97 12.51 -19.45 -0.90
C GLY A 97 11.57 -18.63 -1.77
N ALA A 98 10.27 -18.90 -1.63
CA ALA A 98 9.25 -18.16 -2.37
C ALA A 98 9.24 -16.66 -2.00
N VAL A 99 8.98 -15.81 -3.00
CA VAL A 99 8.96 -14.36 -2.84
C VAL A 99 7.78 -13.76 -3.58
N GLY A 100 7.05 -12.88 -2.90
CA GLY A 100 6.07 -12.00 -3.51
C GLY A 100 6.56 -10.57 -3.51
N VAL A 101 6.35 -9.83 -4.59
CA VAL A 101 6.71 -8.42 -4.71
C VAL A 101 5.52 -7.65 -5.27
N PHE A 102 5.23 -6.49 -4.69
CA PHE A 102 4.38 -5.46 -5.23
C PHE A 102 5.18 -4.18 -5.33
N THR A 103 5.07 -3.49 -6.46
CA THR A 103 5.59 -2.14 -6.67
C THR A 103 4.44 -1.25 -7.08
N GLU A 104 4.28 -0.14 -6.38
CA GLU A 104 3.38 0.94 -6.72
C GLU A 104 4.23 2.14 -7.11
N ASP A 105 3.91 2.78 -8.22
CA ASP A 105 4.50 4.05 -8.59
C ASP A 105 3.45 4.99 -9.18
N PHE A 106 3.62 6.29 -8.97
CA PHE A 106 2.65 7.28 -9.41
C PHE A 106 2.75 7.56 -10.91
N VAL A 107 1.61 7.89 -11.53
CA VAL A 107 1.56 8.35 -12.91
C VAL A 107 1.78 9.85 -12.93
N ASP A 108 2.94 10.29 -13.44
CA ASP A 108 3.26 11.73 -13.44
C ASP A 108 2.43 12.53 -14.45
N GLN A 109 2.23 11.95 -15.64
CA GLN A 109 1.48 12.53 -16.74
C GLN A 109 0.51 11.50 -17.32
N ASP A 110 -0.76 11.86 -17.37
CA ASP A 110 -1.84 11.08 -17.95
C ASP A 110 -2.59 11.96 -18.96
N ASP A 111 -2.28 11.78 -20.25
CA ASP A 111 -2.88 12.59 -21.31
C ASP A 111 -4.35 12.22 -21.57
N LEU A 112 -4.74 10.99 -21.25
CA LEU A 112 -6.11 10.51 -21.42
C LEU A 112 -7.01 11.08 -20.33
N TYR A 113 -6.49 11.19 -19.11
CA TYR A 113 -7.19 11.77 -17.98
C TYR A 113 -6.30 12.70 -17.14
N PRO A 114 -6.08 13.94 -17.62
CA PRO A 114 -5.18 14.88 -16.97
C PRO A 114 -5.59 15.25 -15.55
N TYR A 115 -4.59 15.42 -14.68
CA TYR A 115 -4.78 15.98 -13.35
C TYR A 115 -5.37 17.39 -13.41
N VAL A 116 -6.33 17.70 -12.53
CA VAL A 116 -7.02 18.99 -12.46
C VAL A 116 -6.67 19.74 -11.17
N PRO A 117 -5.56 20.51 -11.16
CA PRO A 117 -4.98 21.14 -9.97
C PRO A 117 -5.79 22.30 -9.39
N GLU A 118 -6.94 22.66 -9.97
CA GLU A 118 -7.90 23.64 -9.43
C GLU A 118 -9.05 22.97 -8.66
N LYS A 119 -9.20 21.64 -8.78
CA LYS A 119 -10.31 20.88 -8.18
C LYS A 119 -9.87 19.82 -7.20
N ARG A 120 -8.66 19.26 -7.39
CA ARG A 120 -8.18 18.10 -6.65
C ARG A 120 -6.78 18.37 -6.13
N ILE A 121 -6.47 17.84 -4.96
CA ILE A 121 -5.14 17.82 -4.38
C ILE A 121 -4.51 16.49 -4.78
N ARG A 122 -3.31 16.52 -5.35
CA ARG A 122 -2.60 15.30 -5.78
C ARG A 122 -1.78 14.71 -4.65
N GLN A 123 -1.90 13.39 -4.49
CA GLN A 123 -1.02 12.55 -3.69
C GLN A 123 -0.31 11.55 -4.59
N ASP A 124 1.03 11.57 -4.54
CA ASP A 124 1.87 10.58 -5.19
C ASP A 124 2.38 9.58 -4.16
N ALA A 125 2.48 8.32 -4.56
CA ALA A 125 3.08 7.27 -3.76
C ALA A 125 4.01 6.41 -4.63
N THR A 126 5.19 6.13 -4.11
CA THR A 126 6.08 5.07 -4.60
C THR A 126 6.28 4.08 -3.47
N VAL A 127 5.84 2.84 -3.66
CA VAL A 127 5.84 1.82 -2.60
C VAL A 127 6.38 0.52 -3.13
N VAL A 128 7.31 -0.09 -2.40
CA VAL A 128 7.74 -1.47 -2.60
C VAL A 128 7.28 -2.28 -1.40
N THR A 129 6.51 -3.34 -1.66
CA THR A 129 6.11 -4.32 -0.65
C THR A 129 6.65 -5.69 -1.05
N GLN A 130 7.36 -6.35 -0.16
CA GLN A 130 7.91 -7.67 -0.39
C GLN A 130 7.46 -8.63 0.72
N VAL A 131 7.15 -9.86 0.35
CA VAL A 131 6.80 -10.95 1.28
C VAL A 131 7.72 -12.13 1.05
N ARG A 132 8.31 -12.66 2.13
CA ARG A 132 9.25 -13.78 2.11
C ARG A 132 9.07 -14.67 3.33
N SER A 133 9.52 -15.91 3.24
CA SER A 133 9.66 -16.79 4.40
C SER A 133 10.90 -16.41 5.22
N HIS A 134 10.81 -16.55 6.54
CA HIS A 134 11.90 -16.30 7.47
C HIS A 134 11.90 -17.39 8.55
N ILE A 135 13.07 -17.93 8.88
CA ILE A 135 13.24 -18.91 9.95
C ILE A 135 13.47 -18.16 11.27
N LYS A 136 12.52 -18.28 12.18
CA LYS A 136 12.59 -17.70 13.52
C LYS A 136 13.00 -18.78 14.52
N LYS A 137 14.05 -18.52 15.29
CA LYS A 137 14.48 -19.35 16.41
C LYS A 137 13.69 -18.99 17.67
N VAL A 138 12.96 -19.95 18.22
CA VAL A 138 12.15 -19.77 19.43
C VAL A 138 12.69 -20.68 20.52
N LYS A 139 12.92 -20.14 21.72
CA LYS A 139 13.28 -20.96 22.89
C LYS A 139 12.02 -21.34 23.66
N HIS A 140 11.77 -22.63 23.81
CA HIS A 140 10.70 -23.16 24.65
C HIS A 140 11.28 -24.24 25.57
N ASP A 141 11.12 -24.08 26.88
CA ASP A 141 11.64 -25.00 27.91
C ASP A 141 13.14 -25.37 27.77
N GLY A 142 13.95 -24.40 27.32
CA GLY A 142 15.40 -24.59 27.13
C GLY A 142 15.80 -25.28 25.83
N VAL A 143 14.84 -25.71 25.01
CA VAL A 143 15.05 -26.24 23.66
C VAL A 143 14.87 -25.12 22.63
N GLU A 144 15.79 -25.01 21.68
CA GLU A 144 15.69 -24.09 20.55
C GLU A 144 14.94 -24.79 19.41
N GLU A 145 13.78 -24.23 19.03
CA GLU A 145 12.93 -24.70 17.95
C GLU A 145 12.99 -23.69 16.79
N GLU A 146 13.17 -24.17 15.57
CA GLU A 146 13.10 -23.34 14.38
C GLU A 146 11.68 -23.36 13.81
N ARG A 147 11.08 -22.19 13.64
CA ARG A 147 9.75 -22.03 13.05
C ARG A 147 9.83 -21.15 11.81
N SER A 148 9.26 -21.64 10.71
CA SER A 148 9.07 -20.82 9.50
C SER A 148 7.90 -19.86 9.72
N ILE A 149 8.16 -18.58 9.51
CA ILE A 149 7.15 -17.52 9.50
C ILE A 149 7.22 -16.74 8.18
N VAL A 150 6.17 -16.01 7.83
CA VAL A 150 6.21 -15.05 6.72
C VAL A 150 6.53 -13.67 7.28
N VAL A 151 7.38 -12.92 6.59
CA VAL A 151 7.71 -11.53 6.89
C VAL A 151 7.37 -10.68 5.67
N MET A 152 6.62 -9.60 5.90
CA MET A 152 6.41 -8.55 4.92
C MET A 152 7.33 -7.37 5.23
N THR A 153 8.03 -6.86 4.22
CA THR A 153 8.76 -5.60 4.29
C THR A 153 8.09 -4.58 3.39
N ARG A 154 8.07 -3.32 3.83
CA ARG A 154 7.55 -2.20 3.04
C ARG A 154 8.55 -1.06 3.07
N SER A 155 8.75 -0.44 1.91
CA SER A 155 9.38 0.87 1.76
C SER A 155 8.43 1.76 0.98
N ALA A 156 8.03 2.89 1.56
CA ALA A 156 7.09 3.80 0.94
C ALA A 156 7.64 5.23 0.98
N HIS A 157 7.43 5.96 -0.11
CA HIS A 157 7.63 7.39 -0.22
C HIS A 157 6.34 8.01 -0.74
N CYS A 158 5.75 8.90 0.05
CA CYS A 158 4.52 9.59 -0.31
C CYS A 158 4.77 11.09 -0.40
N LYS A 159 4.13 11.76 -1.36
CA LYS A 159 4.22 13.20 -1.57
C LYS A 159 2.83 13.78 -1.76
N ILE A 160 2.49 14.81 -0.97
CA ILE A 160 1.27 15.59 -1.16
C ILE A 160 1.65 16.91 -1.82
N HIS A 161 1.04 17.18 -2.98
CA HIS A 161 1.27 18.41 -3.72
C HIS A 161 0.56 19.58 -3.06
N ASN A 162 1.16 20.77 -3.16
CA ASN A 162 0.52 21.97 -2.66
C ASN A 162 -0.67 22.33 -3.57
N PRO A 163 -1.85 22.62 -3.00
CA PRO A 163 -2.98 23.10 -3.77
C PRO A 163 -2.65 24.44 -4.42
N THR A 164 -3.21 24.69 -5.60
CA THR A 164 -3.07 26.00 -6.29
C THR A 164 -3.96 27.08 -5.67
N TRP A 165 -4.82 26.70 -4.73
CA TRP A 165 -5.75 27.57 -4.03
C TRP A 165 -5.49 27.57 -2.51
N PRO A 166 -5.92 28.62 -1.78
CA PRO A 166 -5.75 28.67 -0.34
C PRO A 166 -6.50 27.54 0.37
N VAL A 167 -5.76 26.70 1.10
CA VAL A 167 -6.30 25.66 1.98
C VAL A 167 -5.83 25.94 3.40
N SER A 168 -6.73 25.75 4.38
CA SER A 168 -6.37 26.02 5.77
C SER A 168 -5.28 25.04 6.25
N PRO A 169 -4.36 25.48 7.13
CA PRO A 169 -3.34 24.60 7.67
C PRO A 169 -3.89 23.35 8.37
N GLY A 170 -5.07 23.46 9.00
CA GLY A 170 -5.74 22.34 9.64
C GLY A 170 -6.16 21.25 8.66
N ILE A 171 -6.72 21.64 7.50
CA ILE A 171 -7.10 20.69 6.45
C ILE A 171 -5.87 20.05 5.81
N LEU A 172 -4.80 20.81 5.58
CA LEU A 172 -3.53 20.24 5.09
C LEU A 172 -2.94 19.24 6.08
N HIS A 173 -3.09 19.46 7.38
CA HIS A 173 -2.67 18.52 8.41
C HIS A 173 -3.52 17.24 8.38
N GLU A 174 -4.85 17.37 8.27
CA GLU A 174 -5.78 16.24 8.13
C GLU A 174 -5.41 15.36 6.93
N ILE A 175 -5.14 15.95 5.76
CA ILE A 175 -4.73 15.21 4.56
C ILE A 175 -3.44 14.42 4.83
N ARG A 176 -2.45 15.04 5.48
CA ARG A 176 -1.18 14.40 5.80
C ARG A 176 -1.35 13.22 6.73
N GLU A 177 -2.12 13.38 7.80
CA GLU A 177 -2.42 12.29 8.74
C GLU A 177 -3.14 11.16 8.02
N LYS A 178 -4.20 11.45 7.26
CA LYS A 178 -4.95 10.42 6.53
C LYS A 178 -4.08 9.68 5.52
N SER A 179 -3.23 10.39 4.78
CA SER A 179 -2.31 9.79 3.81
C SER A 179 -1.36 8.78 4.45
N SER A 180 -0.89 9.02 5.69
CA SER A 180 -0.03 8.04 6.39
C SER A 180 -0.77 6.76 6.81
N HIS A 181 -2.08 6.83 7.03
CA HIS A 181 -2.87 5.68 7.50
C HIS A 181 -3.27 4.69 6.40
N TRP A 182 -3.13 5.04 5.11
CA TRP A 182 -3.36 4.08 4.01
C TRP A 182 -2.52 2.82 4.17
N GLY A 183 -1.31 3.00 4.69
CA GLY A 183 -0.41 1.91 5.01
C GLY A 183 -0.94 0.97 6.09
N ASP A 184 -1.65 1.47 7.09
CA ASP A 184 -2.21 0.69 8.19
C ASP A 184 -3.46 -0.06 7.74
N VAL A 185 -4.31 0.59 6.93
CA VAL A 185 -5.48 -0.05 6.31
C VAL A 185 -5.08 -1.31 5.52
N LYS A 186 -3.97 -1.25 4.79
CA LYS A 186 -3.39 -2.43 4.11
C LYS A 186 -3.06 -3.55 5.09
N LEU A 187 -2.34 -3.21 6.17
CA LEU A 187 -1.89 -4.20 7.15
C LEU A 187 -3.05 -4.89 7.83
N ASP A 188 -4.07 -4.13 8.22
CA ASP A 188 -5.25 -4.67 8.88
C ASP A 188 -6.05 -5.57 7.94
N ALA A 189 -6.23 -5.18 6.68
CA ALA A 189 -6.90 -6.00 5.66
C ALA A 189 -6.17 -7.33 5.41
N VAL A 190 -4.85 -7.29 5.24
CA VAL A 190 -4.05 -8.48 5.00
C VAL A 190 -4.08 -9.41 6.21
N ARG A 191 -3.96 -8.87 7.43
CA ARG A 191 -4.04 -9.67 8.67
C ARG A 191 -5.40 -10.33 8.83
N GLU A 192 -6.47 -9.58 8.60
CA GLU A 192 -7.84 -10.11 8.66
C GLU A 192 -8.02 -11.32 7.73
N MET A 193 -7.60 -11.20 6.47
CA MET A 193 -7.69 -12.30 5.51
C MET A 193 -6.81 -13.50 5.87
N VAL A 194 -5.55 -13.25 6.23
CA VAL A 194 -4.58 -14.30 6.51
C VAL A 194 -4.97 -15.10 7.75
N TYR A 195 -5.37 -14.43 8.83
CA TYR A 195 -5.71 -15.10 10.10
C TYR A 195 -7.17 -15.57 10.21
N SER A 196 -8.05 -15.15 9.29
CA SER A 196 -9.36 -15.80 9.13
C SER A 196 -9.26 -17.08 8.32
N SER A 197 -8.39 -17.11 7.29
CA SER A 197 -8.19 -18.28 6.42
C SER A 197 -7.36 -19.39 7.06
N ALA A 198 -6.60 -19.09 8.11
CA ALA A 198 -5.76 -20.03 8.84
C ALA A 198 -6.47 -20.76 10.00
N ARG A 199 -7.78 -20.53 10.20
CA ARG A 199 -8.60 -21.21 11.22
C ARG A 199 -9.31 -22.43 10.68
#